data_AF-A0A1H7W857-F1
#
_entry.id   AF-A0A1H7W857-F1
#
_cell.length_a   1.000
_cell.length_b   1.000
_cell.length_c   1.000
_cell.angle_alpha   90.00
_cell.angle_beta   90.00
_cell.angle_gamma   90.00
#
_symmetry.space_group_name_H-M   'P 1'
#
loop_
_entity.id
_entity.type
_entity.pdbx_description
1 polymer ?
#
loop_
_entity_poly.entity_id
_entity_poly.type
_entity_poly.pdbx_seq_one_letter_code
_entity_poly.pdbx_strand_id
1 'polypeptide(L)'
;MEFGNSIDSKISINILKLNMKNTWEYYVEILKKNLFIYALLFTCFSYTQHQPMDTKQTKIKYGSIIEIKLQEKITLEDDLCISLRSFSHKNSVDGTLTKASAYLILSIHGDKKEALLSTYSNDHLKSEEELNSFEYTKTIEQENGMIVSMTSQNNDRFIFWKNYQIQLKEFEYDEFLKILVSKKTL
;
A
#
# COMPACT_ATOMS: atom_id res chain seq x y z
N MET A 1 37.48 -28.95 77.50
CA MET A 1 36.05 -28.64 77.32
C MET A 1 35.94 -27.69 76.13
N GLU A 2 35.69 -28.21 74.92
CA GLU A 2 35.50 -27.41 73.69
C GLU A 2 34.32 -27.96 72.87
N PHE A 3 33.18 -28.21 73.50
CA PHE A 3 31.98 -28.72 72.81
C PHE A 3 30.91 -27.64 72.57
N GLY A 4 31.20 -26.35 72.86
CA GLY A 4 30.22 -25.26 72.77
C GLY A 4 30.05 -24.60 71.38
N ASN A 5 31.09 -24.58 70.54
CA ASN A 5 31.08 -23.70 69.35
C ASN A 5 30.42 -24.30 68.09
N SER A 6 30.12 -25.61 68.08
CA SER A 6 29.61 -26.29 66.87
C SER A 6 28.08 -26.20 66.69
N ILE A 7 27.34 -25.95 67.79
CA ILE A 7 25.87 -25.92 67.76
C ILE A 7 25.38 -24.54 67.30
N ASP A 8 25.99 -23.46 67.80
CA ASP A 8 25.60 -22.10 67.45
C ASP A 8 25.82 -21.80 65.95
N SER A 9 26.90 -22.31 65.34
CA SER A 9 27.16 -22.09 63.91
C SER A 9 26.11 -22.74 63.00
N LYS A 10 25.61 -23.94 63.36
CA LYS A 10 24.56 -24.64 62.59
C LYS A 10 23.22 -23.92 62.68
N ILE A 11 22.90 -23.33 63.84
CA ILE A 11 21.67 -22.55 64.03
C ILE A 11 21.73 -21.27 63.19
N SER A 12 22.86 -20.54 63.20
CA SER A 12 23.02 -19.33 62.38
C SER A 12 22.91 -19.61 60.87
N ILE A 13 23.48 -20.72 60.38
CA ILE A 13 23.39 -21.11 58.96
C ILE A 13 21.95 -21.42 58.56
N ASN A 14 21.19 -22.12 59.41
CA ASN A 14 19.80 -22.47 59.12
C ASN A 14 18.89 -21.22 59.11
N ILE A 15 19.11 -20.27 60.01
CA ILE A 15 18.38 -18.99 60.03
C ILE A 15 18.67 -18.18 58.75
N LEU A 16 19.94 -18.12 58.32
CA LEU A 16 20.31 -17.44 57.07
C LEU A 16 19.66 -18.09 55.84
N LYS A 17 19.66 -19.43 55.77
CA LYS A 17 18.99 -20.17 54.67
C LYS A 17 17.49 -19.92 54.64
N LEU A 18 16.83 -19.87 55.81
CA LEU A 18 15.39 -19.60 55.90
C LEU A 18 15.07 -18.18 55.43
N ASN A 19 15.89 -17.20 55.83
CA ASN A 19 15.69 -15.81 55.44
C ASN A 19 15.90 -15.61 53.92
N MET A 20 16.91 -16.26 53.34
CA MET A 20 17.12 -16.24 51.87
C MET A 20 15.98 -16.90 51.08
N LYS A 21 15.37 -17.97 51.61
CA LYS A 21 14.24 -18.62 50.95
C LYS A 21 13.01 -17.70 50.92
N ASN A 22 12.71 -17.06 52.05
CA ASN A 22 11.56 -16.16 52.15
C ASN A 22 11.72 -14.91 51.28
N THR A 23 12.93 -14.35 51.18
CA THR A 23 13.19 -13.21 50.29
C THR A 23 13.07 -13.59 48.82
N TRP A 24 13.55 -14.78 48.43
CA TRP A 24 13.39 -15.27 47.05
C TRP A 24 11.93 -15.45 46.65
N GLU A 25 11.12 -16.07 47.51
CA GLU A 25 9.68 -16.24 47.27
C GLU A 25 8.96 -14.89 47.11
N TYR A 26 9.33 -13.89 47.91
CA TYR A 26 8.80 -12.53 47.79
C TYR A 26 9.14 -11.87 46.44
N TYR A 27 10.38 -11.99 45.95
CA TYR A 27 10.79 -11.44 44.65
C TYR A 27 10.07 -12.11 43.47
N VAL A 28 9.87 -13.43 43.53
CA VAL A 28 9.14 -14.19 42.50
C VAL A 28 7.70 -13.69 42.39
N GLU A 29 7.03 -13.43 43.51
CA GLU A 29 5.66 -12.91 43.52
C GLU A 29 5.56 -11.47 42.98
N ILE A 30 6.55 -10.61 43.24
CA ILE A 30 6.62 -9.28 42.62
C ILE A 30 6.80 -9.38 41.10
N LEU A 31 7.68 -10.28 40.64
CA LEU A 31 8.00 -10.42 39.22
C LEU A 31 6.81 -10.94 38.42
N LYS A 32 6.03 -11.88 38.98
CA LYS A 32 4.76 -12.36 38.39
C LYS A 32 3.73 -11.25 38.23
N LYS A 33 3.57 -10.39 39.24
CA LYS A 33 2.62 -9.25 39.20
C LYS A 33 3.02 -8.23 38.14
N ASN A 34 4.31 -7.93 38.02
CA ASN A 34 4.79 -6.99 37.01
C ASN A 34 4.71 -7.56 35.58
N LEU A 35 4.96 -8.85 35.38
CA LEU A 35 4.83 -9.50 34.07
C LEU A 35 3.42 -9.34 33.49
N PHE A 36 2.38 -9.44 34.33
CA PHE A 36 0.99 -9.22 33.93
C PHE A 36 0.74 -7.79 33.45
N ILE A 37 1.33 -6.79 34.10
CA ILE A 37 1.23 -5.38 33.70
C ILE A 37 1.90 -5.15 32.34
N TYR A 38 3.09 -5.75 32.10
CA TYR A 38 3.76 -5.65 30.81
C TYR A 38 2.97 -6.33 29.67
N ALA A 39 2.34 -7.48 29.93
CA ALA A 39 1.48 -8.14 28.95
C ALA A 39 0.26 -7.27 28.56
N LEU A 40 -0.37 -6.62 29.54
CA LEU A 40 -1.47 -5.68 29.31
C LEU A 40 -1.03 -4.50 28.44
N LEU A 41 0.12 -3.90 28.74
CA LEU A 41 0.66 -2.79 27.96
C LEU A 41 0.98 -3.18 26.51
N PHE A 42 1.46 -4.40 26.26
CA PHE A 42 1.80 -4.85 24.91
C PHE A 42 0.57 -5.06 24.02
N THR A 43 -0.58 -5.45 24.58
CA THR A 43 -1.81 -5.63 23.81
C THR A 43 -2.43 -4.31 23.32
N CYS A 44 -2.20 -3.20 24.04
CA CYS A 44 -2.73 -1.90 23.65
C CYS A 44 -1.99 -1.27 22.45
N PHE A 45 -0.73 -1.62 22.21
CA PHE A 45 0.05 -1.06 21.09
C PHE A 45 -0.29 -1.65 19.72
N SER A 46 -0.99 -2.78 19.65
CA SER A 46 -1.36 -3.39 18.37
C SER A 46 -2.62 -2.78 17.74
N TYR A 47 -3.28 -1.82 18.41
CA TYR A 47 -4.56 -1.26 17.93
C TYR A 47 -4.43 0.07 17.17
N THR A 48 -3.23 0.64 17.01
CA THR A 48 -3.07 1.98 16.42
C THR A 48 -2.58 2.03 14.96
N GLN A 49 -2.41 0.90 14.26
CA GLN A 49 -1.89 0.90 12.87
C GLN A 49 -2.92 0.67 11.75
N HIS A 50 -4.22 0.79 12.04
CA HIS A 50 -5.23 0.88 10.98
C HIS A 50 -6.17 2.06 11.25
N GLN A 51 -5.60 3.26 11.35
CA GLN A 51 -6.42 4.43 11.03
C GLN A 51 -6.77 4.32 9.54
N PRO A 52 -8.07 4.21 9.18
CA PRO A 52 -8.45 4.25 7.78
C PRO A 52 -7.92 5.57 7.23
N MET A 53 -7.06 5.48 6.23
CA MET A 53 -6.53 6.64 5.53
C MET A 53 -7.72 7.55 5.20
N ASP A 54 -7.67 8.78 5.68
CA ASP A 54 -8.79 9.70 5.75
C ASP A 54 -9.40 9.87 4.35
N THR A 55 -10.47 9.13 4.06
CA THR A 55 -11.10 9.15 2.74
C THR A 55 -11.81 10.47 2.59
N LYS A 56 -11.20 11.41 1.86
CA LYS A 56 -11.86 12.65 1.45
C LYS A 56 -13.06 12.29 0.59
N GLN A 57 -14.26 12.34 1.18
CA GLN A 57 -15.50 12.30 0.41
C GLN A 57 -15.63 13.61 -0.33
N THR A 58 -15.34 13.58 -1.63
CA THR A 58 -15.50 14.73 -2.51
C THR A 58 -16.82 14.62 -3.24
N LYS A 59 -17.73 15.57 -2.99
CA LYS A 59 -18.95 15.76 -3.77
C LYS A 59 -18.59 16.16 -5.19
N ILE A 60 -18.46 15.17 -6.06
CA ILE A 60 -17.96 15.32 -7.42
C ILE A 60 -19.12 15.21 -8.40
N LYS A 61 -19.42 16.31 -9.08
CA LYS A 61 -20.35 16.30 -10.22
C LYS A 61 -19.67 15.66 -11.44
N TYR A 62 -20.48 15.05 -12.29
CA TYR A 62 -20.09 14.36 -13.53
C TYR A 62 -18.99 15.11 -14.31
N GLY A 63 -17.86 14.45 -14.58
CA GLY A 63 -16.74 15.05 -15.32
C GLY A 63 -15.77 15.85 -14.45
N SER A 64 -15.45 15.37 -13.24
CA SER A 64 -14.46 16.05 -12.40
C SER A 64 -13.05 15.52 -12.63
N ILE A 65 -12.08 16.43 -12.58
CA ILE A 65 -10.66 16.12 -12.54
C ILE A 65 -10.29 15.85 -11.09
N ILE A 66 -9.69 14.70 -10.85
CA ILE A 66 -9.32 14.19 -9.53
C ILE A 66 -7.83 13.97 -9.53
N GLU A 67 -7.15 14.53 -8.54
CA GLU A 67 -5.76 14.21 -8.22
C GLU A 67 -5.72 13.05 -7.23
N ILE A 68 -4.99 11.98 -7.56
CA ILE A 68 -4.79 10.82 -6.69
C ILE A 68 -3.29 10.69 -6.41
N LYS A 69 -2.92 10.67 -5.14
CA LYS A 69 -1.54 10.40 -4.71
C LYS A 69 -1.30 8.92 -4.47
N LEU A 70 -0.04 8.52 -4.46
CA LEU A 70 0.34 7.13 -4.19
C LEU A 70 -0.22 6.68 -2.83
N GLN A 71 -0.80 5.47 -2.79
CA GLN A 71 -1.48 4.88 -1.62
C GLN A 71 -2.74 5.62 -1.16
N GLU A 72 -3.09 6.77 -1.76
CA GLU A 72 -4.34 7.45 -1.47
C GLU A 72 -5.52 6.69 -2.09
N LYS A 73 -6.63 6.67 -1.35
CA LYS A 73 -7.90 6.12 -1.79
C LYS A 73 -8.93 7.24 -1.81
N ILE A 74 -9.54 7.45 -2.96
CA ILE A 74 -10.62 8.41 -3.15
C ILE A 74 -11.91 7.64 -3.34
N THR A 75 -12.96 8.07 -2.62
CA THR A 75 -14.30 7.49 -2.71
C THR A 75 -15.26 8.54 -3.23
N LEU A 76 -15.96 8.23 -4.32
CA LEU A 76 -16.98 9.07 -4.94
C LEU A 76 -18.37 8.76 -4.36
N GLU A 77 -19.36 9.62 -4.67
CA GLU A 77 -20.72 9.53 -4.09
C GLU A 77 -21.44 8.20 -4.36
N ASP A 78 -21.12 7.52 -5.47
CA ASP A 78 -21.74 6.24 -5.86
C ASP A 78 -20.93 5.00 -5.41
N ASP A 79 -20.19 5.11 -4.30
CA ASP A 79 -19.27 4.08 -3.78
C ASP A 79 -18.11 3.68 -4.71
N LEU A 80 -17.92 4.35 -5.85
CA LEU A 80 -16.72 4.16 -6.67
C LEU A 80 -15.50 4.61 -5.88
N CYS A 81 -14.68 3.64 -5.49
CA CYS A 81 -13.37 3.89 -4.92
C CYS A 81 -12.30 3.73 -5.99
N ILE A 82 -11.35 4.66 -6.01
CA ILE A 82 -10.19 4.64 -6.87
C ILE A 82 -8.96 4.79 -5.96
N SER A 83 -8.02 3.87 -6.07
CA SER A 83 -6.73 3.98 -5.36
C SER A 83 -5.58 3.74 -6.31
N LEU A 84 -4.54 4.55 -6.15
CA LEU A 84 -3.30 4.44 -6.93
C LEU A 84 -2.32 3.52 -6.19
N ARG A 85 -2.02 2.37 -6.79
CA ARG A 85 -1.17 1.33 -6.19
C ARG A 85 0.31 1.62 -6.40
N SER A 86 0.69 1.88 -7.64
CA SER A 86 2.09 2.06 -8.04
C SER A 86 2.19 2.78 -9.37
N PHE A 87 3.35 3.41 -9.58
CA PHE A 87 3.78 3.87 -10.88
C PHE A 87 4.80 2.89 -11.46
N SER A 88 4.90 2.86 -12.79
CA SER A 88 5.95 2.16 -13.51
C SER A 88 6.42 3.01 -14.66
N HIS A 89 7.71 2.95 -14.91
CA HIS A 89 8.36 3.64 -15.99
C HIS A 89 9.13 2.64 -16.84
N LYS A 90 8.95 2.68 -18.15
CA LYS A 90 9.71 1.85 -19.09
C LYS A 90 10.29 2.74 -20.17
N ASN A 91 11.61 2.78 -20.22
CA ASN A 91 12.34 3.32 -21.36
C ASN A 91 12.18 2.34 -22.52
N SER A 92 11.95 2.83 -23.73
CA SER A 92 12.07 1.99 -24.91
C SER A 92 13.52 1.55 -25.10
N VAL A 93 13.70 0.39 -25.71
CA VAL A 93 15.03 -0.20 -25.97
C VAL A 93 15.89 0.69 -26.86
N ASP A 94 15.25 1.47 -27.74
CA ASP A 94 15.85 2.43 -28.65
C ASP A 94 15.99 3.84 -28.05
N GLY A 95 15.51 4.08 -26.82
CA GLY A 95 15.61 5.36 -26.11
C GLY A 95 14.74 6.49 -26.66
N THR A 96 13.86 6.20 -27.62
CA THR A 96 13.04 7.20 -28.31
C THR A 96 11.67 7.42 -27.66
N LEU A 97 11.15 6.43 -26.92
CA LEU A 97 9.81 6.48 -26.36
C LEU A 97 9.81 6.01 -24.92
N THR A 98 9.34 6.88 -24.05
CA THR A 98 9.26 6.63 -22.64
C THR A 98 7.80 6.35 -22.28
N LYS A 99 7.50 5.17 -21.73
CA LYS A 99 6.14 4.82 -21.27
C LYS A 99 6.04 4.99 -19.76
N ALA A 100 5.17 5.89 -19.34
CA ALA A 100 4.72 6.02 -17.96
C ALA A 100 3.42 5.26 -17.78
N SER A 101 3.31 4.48 -16.71
CA SER A 101 2.11 3.71 -16.37
C SER A 101 1.74 3.89 -14.91
N ALA A 102 0.45 4.09 -14.63
CA ALA A 102 -0.14 4.10 -13.31
C ALA A 102 -1.06 2.88 -13.14
N TYR A 103 -0.83 2.11 -12.08
CA TYR A 103 -1.65 0.98 -11.70
C TYR A 103 -2.74 1.43 -10.72
N LEU A 104 -3.98 1.35 -11.17
CA LEU A 104 -5.16 1.70 -10.40
C LEU A 104 -5.87 0.45 -9.90
N ILE A 105 -6.38 0.53 -8.67
CA ILE A 105 -7.37 -0.41 -8.15
C ILE A 105 -8.69 0.35 -8.09
N LEU A 106 -9.67 -0.16 -8.83
CA LEU A 106 -11.03 0.37 -8.86
C LEU A 106 -11.92 -0.57 -8.05
N SER A 107 -12.81 -0.04 -7.22
CA SER A 107 -13.81 -0.86 -6.53
C SER A 107 -15.19 -0.21 -6.46
N ILE A 108 -16.25 -0.97 -6.73
CA ILE A 108 -17.66 -0.54 -6.61
C ILE A 108 -18.46 -1.68 -5.98
N HIS A 109 -19.13 -1.42 -4.85
CA HIS A 109 -19.96 -2.39 -4.12
C HIS A 109 -19.25 -3.74 -3.84
N GLY A 110 -17.97 -3.69 -3.50
CA GLY A 110 -17.16 -4.88 -3.20
C GLY A 110 -16.46 -5.51 -4.40
N ASP A 111 -16.94 -5.28 -5.63
CA ASP A 111 -16.24 -5.73 -6.83
C ASP A 111 -14.97 -4.91 -7.03
N LYS A 112 -13.85 -5.58 -7.34
CA LYS A 112 -12.55 -4.94 -7.58
C LYS A 112 -12.05 -5.22 -8.99
N LYS A 113 -11.38 -4.25 -9.60
CA LYS A 113 -10.70 -4.39 -10.88
C LYS A 113 -9.35 -3.66 -10.82
N GLU A 114 -8.29 -4.37 -11.19
CA GLU A 114 -7.02 -3.73 -11.49
C GLU A 114 -7.07 -3.16 -12.91
N ALA A 115 -6.60 -1.93 -13.07
CA ALA A 115 -6.58 -1.24 -14.33
C ALA A 115 -5.28 -0.45 -14.49
N LEU A 116 -4.88 -0.24 -15.74
CA LEU A 116 -3.65 0.47 -16.08
C LEU A 116 -4.04 1.73 -16.86
N LEU A 117 -3.48 2.87 -16.46
CA LEU A 117 -3.43 4.07 -17.31
C LEU A 117 -2.00 4.28 -17.74
N SER A 118 -1.77 4.57 -19.02
CA SER A 118 -0.44 4.89 -19.51
C SER A 118 -0.41 6.12 -20.38
N THR A 119 0.71 6.82 -20.33
CA THR A 119 1.06 7.87 -21.28
C THR A 119 2.43 7.58 -21.86
N TYR A 120 2.63 8.03 -23.09
CA TYR A 120 3.92 7.94 -23.76
C TYR A 120 4.46 9.37 -23.88
N SER A 121 5.66 9.58 -23.37
CA SER A 121 6.45 10.78 -23.65
C SER A 121 7.47 10.39 -24.72
N ASN A 122 7.57 11.21 -25.76
CA ASN A 122 8.79 11.26 -26.53
C ASN A 122 9.50 12.52 -26.05
N ASP A 123 10.63 12.36 -25.36
CA ASP A 123 11.40 13.50 -24.83
C ASP A 123 11.95 14.40 -25.96
N HIS A 124 11.69 14.03 -27.22
CA HIS A 124 12.01 14.77 -28.42
C HIS A 124 10.76 15.03 -29.31
N LEU A 125 10.24 16.26 -29.24
CA LEU A 125 9.75 17.06 -30.39
C LEU A 125 8.37 16.79 -31.03
N LYS A 126 7.42 16.06 -30.43
CA LYS A 126 6.07 15.89 -31.03
C LYS A 126 4.95 16.55 -30.23
N SER A 127 4.04 17.22 -30.93
CA SER A 127 2.87 17.87 -30.33
C SER A 127 1.88 16.83 -29.77
N GLU A 128 1.07 17.24 -28.80
CA GLU A 128 0.07 16.38 -28.15
C GLU A 128 -0.94 15.75 -29.14
N GLU A 129 -1.20 16.43 -30.27
CA GLU A 129 -2.04 15.95 -31.38
C GLU A 129 -1.40 14.76 -32.13
N GLU A 130 -0.08 14.74 -32.29
CA GLU A 130 0.64 13.61 -32.87
C GLU A 130 0.68 12.41 -31.92
N LEU A 131 0.76 12.63 -30.60
CA LEU A 131 0.75 11.56 -29.59
C LEU A 131 -0.64 10.89 -29.47
N ASN A 132 -1.72 11.64 -29.70
CA ASN A 132 -3.09 11.10 -29.68
C ASN A 132 -3.46 10.36 -30.97
N SER A 133 -2.75 10.60 -32.07
CA SER A 133 -2.90 9.89 -33.36
C SER A 133 -1.88 8.78 -33.58
N PHE A 134 -0.93 8.60 -32.66
CA PHE A 134 0.10 7.57 -32.77
C PHE A 134 -0.52 6.17 -32.64
N GLU A 135 -0.62 5.48 -33.77
CA GLU A 135 -0.89 4.06 -33.83
C GLU A 135 0.42 3.30 -33.58
N TYR A 136 0.53 2.65 -32.42
CA TYR A 136 1.68 1.80 -32.15
C TYR A 136 1.41 0.41 -32.72
N THR A 137 2.16 0.04 -33.75
CA THR A 137 2.19 -1.31 -34.30
C THR A 137 3.28 -2.11 -33.58
N LYS A 138 2.87 -3.07 -32.74
CA LYS A 138 3.80 -4.05 -32.18
C LYS A 138 3.78 -5.32 -33.01
N THR A 139 4.94 -5.71 -33.50
CA THR A 139 5.14 -7.00 -34.15
C THR A 139 5.55 -8.02 -33.09
N ILE A 140 4.72 -9.05 -32.87
CA ILE A 140 4.99 -10.14 -31.93
C ILE A 140 5.16 -11.42 -32.74
N GLU A 141 6.31 -12.07 -32.58
CA GLU A 141 6.54 -13.41 -33.11
C GLU A 141 6.02 -14.42 -32.10
N GLN A 142 5.00 -15.18 -32.49
CA GLN A 142 4.40 -16.23 -31.67
C GLN A 142 5.27 -17.49 -31.71
N GLU A 143 5.10 -18.40 -30.75
CA GLU A 143 5.88 -19.65 -30.63
C GLU A 143 5.80 -20.56 -31.87
N ASN A 144 4.77 -20.39 -32.72
CA ASN A 144 4.61 -21.09 -33.99
C ASN A 144 5.35 -20.41 -35.17
N GLY A 145 6.13 -19.35 -34.93
CA GLY A 145 6.79 -18.54 -35.96
C GLY A 145 5.87 -17.56 -36.70
N MET A 146 4.61 -17.41 -36.27
CA MET A 146 3.68 -16.46 -36.87
C MET A 146 3.97 -15.05 -36.35
N ILE A 147 4.21 -14.13 -37.28
CA ILE A 147 4.41 -12.71 -36.99
C ILE A 147 3.06 -12.01 -36.99
N VAL A 148 2.60 -11.55 -35.84
CA VAL A 148 1.33 -10.80 -35.69
C VAL A 148 1.63 -9.33 -35.41
N SER A 149 1.16 -8.45 -36.30
CA SER A 149 1.18 -7.00 -36.07
C SER A 149 -0.09 -6.59 -35.32
N MET A 150 0.03 -6.22 -34.05
CA MET A 150 -1.06 -5.58 -33.31
C MET A 150 -0.91 -4.07 -33.38
N THR A 151 -1.86 -3.40 -34.04
CA THR A 151 -1.99 -1.94 -34.00
C THR A 151 -2.84 -1.57 -32.80
N SER A 152 -2.22 -0.98 -31.77
CA SER A 152 -2.95 -0.41 -30.64
C SER A 152 -2.99 1.11 -30.82
N GLN A 153 -4.20 1.65 -30.97
CA GLN A 153 -4.42 3.06 -30.69
C GLN A 153 -4.13 3.32 -29.21
N ASN A 154 -3.88 4.58 -28.84
CA ASN A 154 -3.51 5.05 -27.49
C ASN A 154 -4.67 4.91 -26.46
N ASN A 155 -5.34 3.75 -26.48
CA ASN A 155 -6.44 3.32 -25.63
C ASN A 155 -5.98 3.15 -24.17
N ASP A 156 -4.67 3.06 -23.92
CA ASP A 156 -4.10 2.97 -22.58
C ASP A 156 -4.36 4.25 -21.75
N ARG A 157 -4.83 5.35 -22.35
CA ARG A 157 -5.25 6.57 -21.65
C ARG A 157 -6.67 6.50 -21.08
N PHE A 158 -7.44 5.46 -21.41
CA PHE A 158 -8.84 5.33 -21.01
C PHE A 158 -9.12 3.99 -20.33
N ILE A 159 -9.87 4.04 -19.24
CA ILE A 159 -10.46 2.86 -18.63
C ILE A 159 -11.98 2.98 -18.72
N PHE A 160 -12.59 1.98 -19.35
CA PHE A 160 -14.03 1.78 -19.31
C PHE A 160 -14.33 0.68 -18.28
N TRP A 161 -15.14 1.01 -17.29
CA TRP A 161 -15.55 0.05 -16.28
C TRP A 161 -16.94 0.36 -15.73
N LYS A 162 -17.84 -0.62 -15.86
CA LYS A 162 -19.27 -0.46 -15.58
C LYS A 162 -19.82 0.76 -16.35
N ASN A 163 -20.35 1.75 -15.64
CA ASN A 163 -20.87 3.01 -16.18
C ASN A 163 -19.86 4.17 -16.09
N TYR A 164 -18.59 3.91 -15.79
CA TYR A 164 -17.56 4.95 -15.70
C TYR A 164 -16.58 4.89 -16.87
N GLN A 165 -16.17 6.09 -17.29
CA GLN A 165 -15.02 6.34 -18.13
C GLN A 165 -14.01 7.14 -17.31
N ILE A 166 -12.82 6.58 -17.15
CA ILE A 166 -11.69 7.21 -16.47
C ILE A 166 -10.65 7.54 -17.53
N GLN A 167 -10.28 8.80 -17.64
CA GLN A 167 -9.28 9.27 -18.61
C GLN A 167 -8.09 9.87 -17.87
N LEU A 168 -6.88 9.48 -18.28
CA LEU A 168 -5.65 10.14 -17.82
C LEU A 168 -5.57 11.58 -18.37
N LYS A 169 -5.36 12.57 -17.49
CA LYS A 169 -5.19 13.98 -17.86
C LYS A 169 -3.77 14.48 -17.66
N GLU A 170 -3.22 14.22 -16.47
CA GLU A 170 -1.88 14.65 -16.10
C GLU A 170 -1.22 13.55 -15.28
N PHE A 171 0.09 13.42 -15.44
CA PHE A 171 0.88 12.39 -14.81
C PHE A 171 2.16 13.04 -14.30
N GLU A 172 2.35 13.09 -12.99
CA GLU A 172 3.60 13.53 -12.36
C GLU A 172 4.23 12.33 -11.66
N TYR A 173 5.50 12.06 -11.98
CA TYR A 173 6.16 10.83 -11.57
C TYR A 173 6.31 10.74 -10.06
N ASP A 174 5.95 9.59 -9.48
CA ASP A 174 6.06 9.26 -8.06
C ASP A 174 5.32 10.22 -7.09
N GLU A 175 4.62 11.23 -7.61
CA GLU A 175 3.87 12.20 -6.84
C GLU A 175 2.36 11.98 -6.95
N PHE A 176 1.79 12.21 -8.13
CA PHE A 176 0.34 12.20 -8.31
C PHE A 176 -0.11 11.88 -9.74
N LEU A 177 -1.36 11.46 -9.84
CA LEU A 177 -2.07 11.23 -11.09
C LEU A 177 -3.32 12.11 -11.14
N LYS A 178 -3.50 12.91 -12.20
CA LYS A 178 -4.80 13.57 -12.46
C LYS A 178 -5.60 12.80 -13.48
N ILE A 179 -6.79 12.37 -13.07
CA ILE A 179 -7.74 11.65 -13.92
C ILE A 179 -9.04 12.43 -14.06
N LEU A 180 -9.64 12.39 -15.24
CA LEU A 180 -11.03 12.80 -15.45
C LEU A 180 -11.92 11.59 -15.25
N VAL A 181 -12.88 11.68 -14.33
CA VAL A 181 -13.88 10.63 -14.11
C VAL A 181 -15.24 11.10 -14.59
N SER A 182 -15.78 10.39 -15.57
CA SER A 182 -17.08 10.65 -16.18
C SER A 182 -17.98 9.42 -16.02
N LYS A 183 -19.23 9.63 -15.61
CA LYS A 183 -20.25 8.57 -15.54
C LYS A 183 -21.16 8.69 -16.75
N LYS A 184 -21.33 7.59 -17.47
CA LYS A 184 -22.23 7.50 -18.63
C LYS A 184 -23.67 7.53 -18.12
N THR A 185 -24.40 8.58 -18.47
CA THR A 185 -25.85 8.62 -18.29
C THR A 185 -26.46 7.62 -19.27
N LEU A 186 -27.16 6.61 -18.75
CA LEU A 186 -27.96 5.68 -19.53
C LEU A 186 -29.25 6.35 -20.00
#